data_AF-A0A3C0Y7U9-F1
#
_entry.id   AF-A0A3C0Y7U9-F1
#
_cell.length_a   1.000
_cell.length_b   1.000
_cell.length_c   1.000
_cell.angle_alpha   90.00
_cell.angle_beta   90.00
_cell.angle_gamma   90.00
#
_symmetry.space_group_name_H-M   'P 1'
#
loop_
_entity.id
_entity.type
_entity.pdbx_description
1 polymer ?
#
loop_
_entity_poly.entity_id
_entity_poly.type
_entity_poly.pdbx_seq_one_letter_code
_entity_poly.pdbx_strand_id
1 'polypeptide(L)'
;MSKSIRYTSSPLLASKTPVWRSKFIVAGVALAFSALAGRAAYIQIFANEFFQHQGEVRFARTLELPANRGRILDRNGLILASSVPAPSIWAIPEDVEATKAQLAELAKLLEVPLADLNKKLGNEDKTFVWLKRQVDEPVAQKIHAMGIKGIYQREEYKRRYPEGETAAHVVGFTNV
;
A
#
# COMPACT_ATOMS: atom_id res chain seq x y z
N MET A 1 -13.94 -62.10 41.58
CA MET A 1 -14.00 -60.71 42.10
C MET A 1 -12.60 -60.12 42.04
N SER A 2 -12.31 -59.23 41.08
CA SER A 2 -11.01 -58.56 40.96
C SER A 2 -11.10 -57.17 41.61
N LYS A 3 -10.28 -56.90 42.62
CA LYS A 3 -10.18 -55.57 43.26
C LYS A 3 -9.26 -54.70 42.41
N SER A 4 -9.79 -53.64 41.81
CA SER A 4 -9.00 -52.63 41.10
C SER A 4 -8.17 -51.82 42.11
N ILE A 5 -6.85 -51.95 42.08
CA ILE A 5 -5.95 -51.10 42.85
C ILE A 5 -5.73 -49.80 42.06
N ARG A 6 -6.13 -48.66 42.62
CA ARG A 6 -5.88 -47.33 42.02
C ARG A 6 -4.41 -46.96 42.27
N TYR A 7 -3.58 -47.06 41.23
CA TYR A 7 -2.13 -46.76 41.28
C TYR A 7 -1.79 -45.26 41.46
N THR A 8 -2.77 -44.37 41.60
CA THR A 8 -2.57 -42.91 41.58
C THR A 8 -2.14 -42.31 42.91
N SER A 9 -1.97 -43.11 43.97
CA SER A 9 -1.54 -42.63 45.29
C SER A 9 -0.52 -43.58 45.91
N SER A 10 0.66 -43.69 45.28
CA SER A 10 1.80 -44.37 45.91
C SER A 10 2.38 -43.46 47.00
N PRO A 11 2.43 -43.90 48.27
CA PRO A 11 2.99 -43.10 49.37
C PRO A 11 4.50 -42.86 49.22
N LEU A 12 5.19 -43.59 48.32
CA LEU A 12 6.60 -43.40 47.99
C LEU A 12 6.84 -42.21 47.03
N LEU A 13 5.82 -41.76 46.29
CA LEU A 13 5.84 -40.56 45.44
C LEU A 13 5.39 -39.31 46.18
N ALA A 14 4.86 -39.45 47.40
CA ALA A 14 4.47 -38.34 48.27
C ALA A 14 5.71 -37.69 48.92
N SER A 15 6.65 -37.21 48.10
CA SER A 15 7.67 -36.30 48.60
C SER A 15 6.96 -35.02 49.06
N LYS A 16 7.01 -34.74 50.37
CA LYS A 16 6.53 -33.46 50.91
C LYS A 16 7.50 -32.39 50.41
N THR A 17 7.27 -31.88 49.20
CA THR A 17 8.01 -30.71 48.74
C THR A 17 7.77 -29.59 49.74
N PRO A 18 8.83 -28.97 50.28
CA PRO A 18 8.65 -27.92 51.28
C PRO A 18 7.78 -26.81 50.69
N VAL A 19 6.65 -26.51 51.33
CA VAL A 19 5.63 -25.56 50.82
C VAL A 19 6.22 -24.16 50.58
N TRP A 20 7.33 -23.81 51.24
CA TRP A 20 8.04 -22.55 51.02
C TRP A 20 8.67 -22.47 49.61
N ARG A 21 9.12 -23.59 49.03
CA ARG A 21 9.70 -23.62 47.68
C ARG A 21 8.64 -23.32 46.62
N SER A 22 7.46 -23.93 46.72
CA SER A 22 6.36 -23.66 45.77
C SER A 22 5.83 -22.24 45.92
N LYS A 23 5.67 -21.74 47.17
CA LYS A 23 5.29 -20.34 47.43
C LYS A 23 6.30 -19.34 46.88
N PHE A 24 7.60 -19.63 47.00
CA PHE A 24 8.66 -18.78 46.45
C PHE A 24 8.59 -18.71 44.92
N ILE A 25 8.42 -19.85 44.25
CA ILE A 25 8.28 -19.90 42.79
C ILE A 25 7.03 -19.13 42.34
N VAL A 26 5.88 -19.36 42.98
CA VAL A 26 4.63 -18.67 42.65
C VAL A 26 4.75 -17.16 42.87
N ALA A 27 5.39 -16.73 43.96
CA ALA A 27 5.65 -15.31 44.22
C ALA A 27 6.57 -14.70 43.16
N GLY A 28 7.62 -15.40 42.75
CA GLY A 28 8.51 -14.96 41.67
C GLY A 28 7.78 -14.81 40.34
N VAL A 29 6.93 -15.78 39.98
CA VAL A 29 6.09 -15.71 38.77
C VAL A 29 5.10 -14.54 38.87
N ALA A 30 4.41 -14.37 40.00
CA ALA A 30 3.46 -13.27 40.20
C ALA A 30 4.14 -11.89 40.09
N LEU A 31 5.36 -11.76 40.62
CA LEU A 31 6.14 -10.52 40.53
C LEU A 31 6.55 -10.23 39.08
N ALA A 32 6.97 -11.25 38.32
CA ALA A 32 7.27 -11.10 36.89
C ALA A 32 6.05 -10.63 36.08
N PHE A 33 4.87 -11.25 36.30
CA PHE A 33 3.63 -10.80 35.64
C PHE A 33 3.24 -9.38 36.05
N SER A 34 3.43 -9.01 37.32
CA SER A 34 3.15 -7.65 37.81
C SER A 34 4.07 -6.61 37.15
N ALA A 35 5.35 -6.93 36.96
CA ALA A 35 6.28 -6.08 36.24
C ALA A 35 5.90 -5.89 34.76
N LEU A 36 5.48 -6.97 34.09
CA LEU A 36 4.97 -6.91 32.71
C LEU A 36 3.68 -6.06 32.61
N ALA A 37 2.75 -6.23 33.55
CA ALA A 37 1.52 -5.43 33.60
C ALA A 37 1.83 -3.94 33.83
N GLY A 38 2.74 -3.61 34.74
CA GLY A 38 3.21 -2.25 34.97
C GLY A 38 3.87 -1.65 33.71
N ARG A 39 4.69 -2.43 33.00
CA ARG A 39 5.29 -1.99 31.74
C ARG A 39 4.23 -1.75 30.66
N ALA A 40 3.24 -2.63 30.55
CA ALA A 40 2.13 -2.48 29.60
C ALA A 40 1.31 -1.21 29.91
N ALA A 41 0.97 -0.97 31.17
CA ALA A 41 0.27 0.23 31.61
C ALA A 41 1.09 1.51 31.31
N TYR A 42 2.41 1.49 31.53
CA TYR A 42 3.27 2.62 31.18
C TYR A 42 3.23 2.94 29.68
N ILE A 43 3.33 1.91 28.83
CA ILE A 43 3.28 2.07 27.38
C ILE A 43 1.91 2.60 26.93
N GLN A 44 0.82 2.06 27.49
CA GLN A 44 -0.55 2.41 27.08
C GLN A 44 -1.03 3.76 27.62
N ILE A 45 -0.56 4.22 28.78
CA ILE A 45 -1.05 5.45 29.43
C ILE A 45 -0.11 6.64 29.16
N PHE A 46 1.20 6.47 29.32
CA PHE A 46 2.16 7.58 29.28
C PHE A 46 2.89 7.70 27.93
N ALA A 47 3.18 6.58 27.27
CA ALA A 47 3.97 6.58 26.03
C ALA A 47 3.13 6.33 24.76
N ASN A 48 1.80 6.37 24.88
CA ASN A 48 0.88 5.96 23.83
C ASN A 48 1.04 6.79 22.55
N GLU A 49 1.09 8.12 22.68
CA GLU A 49 1.22 9.03 21.53
C GLU A 49 2.52 8.79 20.76
N PHE A 50 3.64 8.58 21.46
CA PHE A 50 4.93 8.29 20.83
C PHE A 50 4.89 6.99 20.02
N PHE A 51 4.34 5.92 20.59
CA PHE A 51 4.27 4.62 19.91
C PHE A 51 3.21 4.58 18.81
N GLN A 52 2.09 5.30 18.97
CA GLN A 52 1.08 5.48 17.92
C GLN A 52 1.67 6.25 16.74
N HIS A 53 2.36 7.36 16.99
CA HIS A 53 3.00 8.14 15.93
C HIS A 53 4.06 7.33 15.16
N GLN A 54 4.88 6.54 15.87
CA GLN A 54 5.83 5.62 15.23
C GLN A 54 5.14 4.54 14.39
N GLY A 55 3.95 4.10 14.79
CA GLY A 55 3.10 3.20 13.99
C GLY A 55 2.54 3.90 12.75
N GLU A 56 2.01 5.11 12.90
CA GLU A 56 1.47 5.91 11.81
C GLU A 56 2.53 6.23 10.75
N VAL A 57 3.73 6.66 11.13
CA VAL A 57 4.81 6.95 10.18
C VAL A 57 5.18 5.73 9.32
N ARG A 58 5.02 4.51 9.87
CA ARG A 58 5.37 3.27 9.16
C ARG A 58 4.23 2.74 8.29
N PHE A 59 2.97 2.91 8.71
CA PHE A 59 1.83 2.26 8.07
C PHE A 59 0.81 3.23 7.45
N ALA A 60 0.68 4.44 7.98
CA ALA A 60 -0.22 5.44 7.43
C ALA A 60 0.45 6.12 6.23
N ARG A 61 -0.13 5.92 5.05
CA ARG A 61 0.17 6.72 3.86
C ARG A 61 -1.07 7.54 3.51
N THR A 62 -0.88 8.84 3.40
CA THR A 62 -1.92 9.73 2.89
C THR A 62 -1.91 9.64 1.37
N LEU A 63 -2.98 9.09 0.80
CA LEU A 63 -3.20 9.11 -0.65
C LEU A 63 -4.09 10.32 -0.95
N GLU A 64 -3.55 11.31 -1.66
CA GLU A 64 -4.35 12.41 -2.17
C GLU A 64 -5.27 11.89 -3.28
N LEU A 65 -6.58 11.95 -3.05
CA LEU A 65 -7.59 11.65 -4.06
C LEU A 65 -7.89 12.94 -4.83
N PRO A 66 -7.44 13.08 -6.09
CA PRO A 66 -7.68 14.29 -6.85
C PRO A 66 -9.18 14.48 -7.11
N ALA A 67 -9.69 15.65 -6.78
CA ALA A 67 -11.09 16.00 -7.06
C ALA A 67 -11.32 16.11 -8.58
N ASN A 68 -12.46 15.60 -9.04
CA ASN A 68 -12.87 15.77 -10.42
C ASN A 68 -13.32 17.23 -10.68
N ARG A 69 -12.71 17.92 -11.66
CA ARG A 69 -13.10 19.28 -12.02
C ARG A 69 -14.46 19.29 -12.73
N GLY A 70 -15.36 20.18 -12.32
CA GLY A 70 -16.70 20.33 -12.91
C GLY A 70 -16.67 20.65 -14.41
N ARG A 71 -17.77 20.39 -15.13
CA ARG A 71 -17.88 20.71 -16.56
C ARG A 71 -18.11 22.21 -16.77
N ILE A 72 -17.48 22.79 -17.79
CA ILE A 72 -17.77 24.16 -18.24
C ILE A 72 -18.73 24.05 -19.42
N LEU A 73 -19.83 24.79 -19.35
CA LEU A 73 -20.91 24.78 -20.34
C LEU A 73 -21.12 26.19 -20.90
N ASP A 74 -21.50 26.28 -22.17
CA ASP A 74 -22.03 27.53 -22.77
C ASP A 74 -23.47 27.80 -22.29
N ARG A 75 -24.00 29.00 -22.57
CA ARG A 75 -25.39 29.42 -22.31
C ARG A 75 -26.45 28.45 -22.85
N ASN A 76 -26.12 27.70 -23.90
CA ASN A 76 -27.00 26.70 -24.52
C ASN A 76 -26.79 25.27 -23.97
N GLY A 77 -25.91 25.09 -22.98
CA GLY A 77 -25.61 23.78 -22.37
C GLY A 77 -24.57 22.93 -23.11
N LEU A 78 -23.93 23.46 -24.16
CA LEU A 78 -22.85 22.78 -24.89
C LEU A 78 -21.56 22.72 -24.04
N ILE A 79 -20.81 21.63 -24.14
CA ILE A 79 -19.60 21.42 -23.32
C ILE A 79 -18.42 22.18 -23.92
N LEU A 80 -17.90 23.13 -23.15
CA LEU A 80 -16.68 23.86 -23.51
C LEU A 80 -15.43 23.20 -22.92
N ALA A 81 -15.52 22.63 -21.71
CA ALA A 81 -14.44 21.86 -21.12
C ALA A 81 -14.96 20.74 -20.21
N SER A 82 -14.38 19.54 -20.33
CA SER A 82 -14.69 18.38 -19.49
C SER A 82 -13.43 17.65 -19.01
N SER A 83 -13.52 17.03 -17.84
CA SER A 83 -12.45 16.21 -17.25
C SER A 83 -12.69 14.79 -17.70
N VAL A 84 -11.72 14.22 -18.39
CA VAL A 84 -11.78 12.84 -18.85
C VAL A 84 -10.73 12.05 -18.06
N PRO A 85 -11.06 10.84 -17.56
CA PRO A 85 -10.07 9.94 -17.00
C PRO A 85 -8.94 9.71 -18.01
N ALA A 86 -7.70 9.89 -17.56
CA ALA A 86 -6.50 9.69 -18.35
C ALA A 86 -5.44 9.07 -17.43
N PRO A 87 -5.48 7.74 -17.24
CA PRO A 87 -4.54 7.05 -16.37
C PRO A 87 -3.08 7.35 -16.75
N SER A 88 -2.20 7.40 -15.77
CA SER A 88 -0.75 7.53 -15.99
C SER A 88 -0.05 6.25 -15.58
N ILE A 89 0.91 5.80 -16.39
CA ILE A 89 1.66 4.58 -16.15
C ILE A 89 3.01 4.91 -15.51
N TRP A 90 3.29 4.28 -14.39
CA TRP A 90 4.53 4.40 -13.65
C TRP A 90 5.08 3.02 -13.31
N ALA A 91 6.36 2.97 -12.98
CA ALA A 91 7.04 1.74 -12.61
C ALA A 91 7.91 1.93 -11.38
N ILE A 92 8.15 0.81 -10.69
CA ILE A 92 9.17 0.64 -9.66
C ILE A 92 10.27 -0.25 -10.29
N PRO A 93 11.33 0.34 -10.87
CA PRO A 93 12.43 -0.40 -11.50
C PRO A 93 12.89 -1.65 -10.75
N GLU A 94 13.07 -1.56 -9.43
CA GLU A 94 13.50 -2.68 -8.56
C GLU A 94 12.55 -3.89 -8.59
N ASP A 95 11.24 -3.66 -8.74
CA ASP A 95 10.21 -4.70 -8.71
C ASP A 95 9.81 -5.20 -10.11
N VAL A 96 10.42 -4.66 -11.18
CA VAL A 96 9.99 -4.94 -12.56
C VAL A 96 10.50 -6.30 -13.02
N GLU A 97 9.57 -7.26 -13.03
CA GLU A 97 9.79 -8.60 -13.59
C GLU A 97 9.02 -8.72 -14.91
N ALA A 98 9.73 -8.53 -16.02
CA ALA A 98 9.15 -8.56 -17.36
C ALA A 98 10.03 -9.31 -18.37
N THR A 99 9.39 -10.07 -19.26
CA THR A 99 10.06 -10.69 -20.39
C THR A 99 10.38 -9.63 -21.46
N LYS A 100 11.45 -9.82 -22.25
CA LYS A 100 11.77 -8.92 -23.38
C LYS A 100 10.59 -8.70 -24.35
N ALA A 101 9.74 -9.72 -24.54
CA ALA A 101 8.53 -9.63 -25.35
C ALA A 101 7.48 -8.68 -24.73
N GLN A 102 7.26 -8.78 -23.41
CA GLN A 102 6.34 -7.91 -22.67
C GLN A 102 6.82 -6.45 -22.68
N LEU A 103 8.13 -6.21 -22.56
CA LEU A 103 8.70 -4.87 -22.67
C LEU A 103 8.55 -4.27 -24.07
N ALA A 104 8.66 -5.09 -25.12
CA ALA A 104 8.42 -4.67 -26.50
C ALA A 104 6.95 -4.32 -26.75
N GLU A 105 6.02 -5.11 -26.22
CA GLU A 105 4.59 -4.82 -26.29
C GLU A 105 4.22 -3.57 -25.50
N LEU A 106 4.77 -3.42 -24.30
CA LEU A 106 4.59 -2.22 -23.47
C LEU A 106 5.12 -0.96 -24.17
N ALA A 107 6.32 -1.02 -24.77
CA ALA A 107 6.89 0.08 -25.54
C ALA A 107 5.98 0.49 -26.70
N LYS A 108 5.39 -0.49 -27.39
CA LYS A 108 4.44 -0.26 -28.49
C LYS A 108 3.14 0.38 -28.01
N LEU A 109 2.56 -0.10 -26.91
CA LEU A 109 1.34 0.46 -26.32
C LEU A 109 1.56 1.88 -25.78
N LEU A 110 2.74 2.14 -25.22
CA LEU A 110 3.12 3.46 -24.74
C LEU A 110 3.64 4.37 -25.86
N GLU A 111 3.86 3.89 -27.08
CA GLU A 111 4.46 4.65 -28.18
C GLU A 111 5.82 5.28 -27.79
N VAL A 112 6.60 4.59 -26.96
CA VAL A 112 7.93 5.03 -26.52
C VAL A 112 8.98 4.09 -27.10
N PRO A 113 10.15 4.57 -27.56
CA PRO A 113 11.22 3.70 -28.00
C PRO A 113 11.63 2.71 -26.91
N LEU A 114 11.84 1.45 -27.26
CA LEU A 114 12.24 0.40 -26.32
C LEU A 114 13.57 0.73 -25.61
N ALA A 115 14.49 1.42 -26.29
CA ALA A 115 15.72 1.90 -25.69
C ALA A 115 15.48 2.88 -24.53
N ASP A 116 14.55 3.83 -24.70
CA ASP A 116 14.21 4.81 -23.67
C ASP A 116 13.48 4.15 -22.50
N LEU A 117 12.60 3.20 -22.79
CA LEU A 117 11.92 2.41 -21.77
C LEU A 117 12.92 1.62 -20.92
N ASN A 118 13.85 0.91 -21.56
CA ASN A 118 14.90 0.16 -20.86
C ASN A 118 15.83 1.09 -20.07
N LYS A 119 16.14 2.28 -20.58
CA LYS A 119 16.95 3.26 -19.84
C LYS A 119 16.24 3.77 -18.58
N LYS A 120 14.91 3.95 -18.65
CA LYS A 120 14.09 4.32 -17.48
C LYS A 120 13.99 3.19 -16.46
N LEU A 121 13.87 1.95 -16.92
CA LEU A 121 13.74 0.75 -16.07
C LEU A 121 15.08 0.22 -15.54
N GLY A 122 16.20 0.51 -16.22
CA GLY A 122 17.53 0.03 -15.80
C GLY A 122 18.17 0.83 -14.66
N ASN A 123 17.47 1.81 -14.08
CA ASN A 123 17.96 2.56 -12.93
C ASN A 123 17.26 2.04 -11.66
N GLU A 124 17.86 1.04 -11.04
CA GLU A 124 17.33 0.32 -9.87
C GLU A 124 17.32 1.19 -8.60
N ASP A 125 18.10 2.27 -8.54
CA ASP A 125 18.14 3.18 -7.38
C ASP A 125 16.84 3.99 -7.20
N LYS A 126 15.95 3.98 -8.19
CA LYS A 126 14.70 4.75 -8.16
C LYS A 126 13.53 3.88 -7.77
N THR A 127 12.88 4.23 -6.66
CA THR A 127 11.61 3.61 -6.24
C THR A 127 10.42 4.01 -7.11
N PHE A 128 10.54 5.06 -7.94
CA PHE A 128 9.42 5.60 -8.72
C PHE A 128 9.88 6.24 -10.03
N VAL A 129 9.34 5.78 -11.17
CA VAL A 129 9.62 6.34 -12.50
C VAL A 129 8.36 6.46 -13.36
N TRP A 130 8.15 7.63 -13.96
CA TRP A 130 7.11 7.84 -14.96
C TRP A 130 7.46 7.20 -16.30
N LEU A 131 6.64 6.25 -16.75
CA LEU A 131 6.77 5.67 -18.09
C LEU A 131 6.11 6.58 -19.12
N LYS A 132 4.82 6.87 -18.95
CA LYS A 132 4.03 7.83 -19.74
C LYS A 132 2.89 8.39 -18.90
N ARG A 133 2.66 9.70 -18.99
CA ARG A 133 1.55 10.39 -18.30
C ARG A 133 0.35 10.51 -19.23
N GLN A 134 -0.86 10.44 -18.66
CA GLN A 134 -2.14 10.68 -19.32
C GLN A 134 -2.33 9.86 -20.61
N VAL A 135 -2.24 8.54 -20.50
CA VAL A 135 -2.54 7.60 -21.59
C VAL A 135 -4.05 7.41 -21.74
N ASP A 136 -4.48 6.95 -22.92
CA ASP A 136 -5.88 6.62 -23.16
C ASP A 136 -6.31 5.40 -22.32
N GLU A 137 -7.53 5.46 -21.80
CA GLU A 137 -8.14 4.41 -20.97
C GLU A 137 -8.05 3.00 -21.59
N PRO A 138 -8.34 2.77 -22.88
CA PRO A 138 -8.22 1.44 -23.48
C PRO A 138 -6.78 0.92 -23.54
N VAL A 139 -5.80 1.81 -23.61
CA VAL A 139 -4.37 1.46 -23.61
C VAL A 139 -3.94 1.09 -22.20
N ALA A 140 -4.36 1.87 -21.19
CA ALA A 140 -4.10 1.56 -19.78
C ALA A 140 -4.66 0.19 -19.38
N GLN A 141 -5.89 -0.13 -19.80
CA GLN A 141 -6.51 -1.43 -19.53
C GLN A 141 -5.75 -2.60 -20.15
N LYS A 142 -5.23 -2.45 -21.38
CA LYS A 142 -4.37 -3.46 -22.01
C LYS A 142 -3.07 -3.65 -21.22
N ILE A 143 -2.46 -2.56 -20.75
CA ILE A 143 -1.25 -2.61 -19.94
C ILE A 143 -1.50 -3.32 -18.60
N HIS A 144 -2.62 -3.01 -17.96
CA HIS A 144 -3.02 -3.68 -16.73
C HIS A 144 -3.27 -5.18 -16.95
N ALA A 145 -3.92 -5.54 -18.06
CA ALA A 145 -4.19 -6.94 -18.43
C ALA A 145 -2.91 -7.76 -18.70
N MET A 146 -1.78 -7.14 -19.02
CA MET A 146 -0.50 -7.84 -19.17
C MET A 146 0.07 -8.37 -17.85
N GLY A 147 -0.40 -7.87 -16.70
CA GLY A 147 -0.02 -8.37 -15.38
C GLY A 147 1.47 -8.25 -15.04
N ILE A 148 2.17 -7.26 -15.61
CA ILE A 148 3.61 -7.07 -15.40
C ILE A 148 3.83 -6.55 -13.98
N LYS A 149 4.57 -7.31 -13.17
CA LYS A 149 4.95 -6.90 -11.81
C LYS A 149 5.85 -5.66 -11.86
N GLY A 150 5.67 -4.74 -10.92
CA GLY A 150 6.44 -3.49 -10.85
C GLY A 150 5.92 -2.38 -11.77
N ILE A 151 4.86 -2.62 -12.56
CA ILE A 151 4.19 -1.61 -13.38
C ILE A 151 2.81 -1.34 -12.81
N TYR A 152 2.53 -0.06 -12.60
CA TYR A 152 1.32 0.39 -11.94
C TYR A 152 0.67 1.54 -12.72
N GLN A 153 -0.62 1.72 -12.49
CA GLN A 153 -1.38 2.84 -13.03
C GLN A 153 -1.78 3.79 -11.90
N ARG A 154 -1.78 5.08 -12.20
CA ARG A 154 -2.32 6.13 -11.32
C ARG A 154 -3.47 6.81 -12.05
N GLU A 155 -4.63 6.87 -11.42
CA GLU A 155 -5.77 7.60 -11.97
C GLU A 155 -5.45 9.11 -11.98
N GLU A 156 -5.46 9.70 -13.17
CA GLU A 156 -5.33 11.13 -13.37
C GLU A 156 -6.47 11.61 -14.28
N TYR A 157 -6.73 12.91 -14.27
CA TYR A 157 -7.74 13.53 -15.11
C TYR A 157 -7.09 14.55 -16.05
N LYS A 158 -7.40 14.44 -17.34
CA LYS A 158 -6.98 15.39 -18.37
C LYS A 158 -8.16 16.25 -18.80
N ARG A 159 -7.93 17.54 -19.07
CA ARG A 159 -8.96 18.39 -19.67
C ARG A 159 -9.07 18.17 -21.16
N ARG A 160 -10.31 17.96 -21.61
CA ARG A 160 -10.70 17.90 -23.01
C ARG A 160 -11.56 19.12 -23.34
N TYR A 161 -11.21 19.79 -24.43
CA TYR A 161 -11.90 20.97 -24.96
C TYR A 161 -12.53 20.59 -26.30
N PRO A 162 -13.84 20.23 -26.34
CA PRO A 162 -14.49 19.76 -27.58
C PRO A 162 -14.44 20.79 -28.71
N GLU A 163 -14.65 22.06 -28.37
CA GLU A 163 -14.64 23.19 -29.32
C GLU A 163 -13.22 23.67 -29.67
N GLY A 164 -12.17 23.00 -29.16
CA GLY A 164 -10.78 23.26 -29.52
C GLY A 164 -10.36 24.74 -29.45
N GLU A 165 -9.72 25.21 -30.53
CA GLU A 165 -9.12 26.54 -30.65
C GLU A 165 -10.15 27.68 -30.61
N THR A 166 -11.37 27.42 -31.10
CA THR A 166 -12.45 28.42 -31.23
C THR A 166 -12.86 29.03 -29.89
N ALA A 167 -12.82 28.24 -28.80
CA ALA A 167 -13.15 28.69 -27.44
C ALA A 167 -11.93 28.79 -26.51
N ALA A 168 -10.73 28.40 -26.97
CA ALA A 168 -9.54 28.27 -26.14
C ALA A 168 -9.12 29.58 -25.45
N HIS A 169 -9.27 30.72 -26.12
CA HIS A 169 -8.90 32.03 -25.56
C HIS A 169 -9.87 32.52 -24.48
N VAL A 170 -11.13 32.08 -24.54
CA VAL A 170 -12.16 32.48 -23.55
C VAL A 170 -12.17 31.52 -22.37
N VAL A 171 -12.10 30.22 -22.63
CA VAL A 171 -12.14 29.17 -21.60
C VAL A 171 -10.77 29.00 -20.93
N GLY A 172 -9.69 29.27 -21.66
CA GLY A 172 -8.32 29.05 -21.25
C GLY A 172 -7.84 27.61 -21.43
N PHE A 173 -6.68 27.32 -20.85
CA PHE A 173 -6.06 26.00 -20.82
C PHE A 173 -5.54 25.68 -19.42
N THR A 174 -5.23 24.41 -19.17
CA THR A 174 -4.68 23.94 -17.89
C THR A 174 -3.23 23.49 -18.07
N ASN A 175 -2.44 23.66 -17.02
CA ASN A 175 -1.11 23.05 -16.91
C ASN A 175 -1.21 21.50 -16.88
N VAL A 176 -0.14 20.81 -17.33
CA VAL A 176 0.06 19.35 -17.31
C VAL A 176 0.98 18.95 -16.15
#